data_AF-A0A1Q3HXB7-F1
#
_entry.id   AF-A0A1Q3HXB7-F1
#
_cell.length_a   1.000
_cell.length_b   1.000
_cell.length_c   1.000
_cell.angle_alpha   90.00
_cell.angle_beta   90.00
_cell.angle_gamma   90.00
#
_symmetry.space_group_name_H-M   'P 1'
#
loop_
_entity.id
_entity.type
_entity.pdbx_description
1 polymer ?
#
loop_
_entity_poly.entity_id
_entity_poly.type
_entity_poly.pdbx_seq_one_letter_code
_entity_poly.pdbx_strand_id
1 'polypeptide(L)'
;MSNKIGPRAVVLKAGSHGPAVRKLENELKERGLLKGPVDGHYDRRTAEAVKRFERANDRKVDGQVGSWIYNKLQLGDRFDGPKGNQGGGSVHGGSPDNAGDTGKTGTFRTVTANIKSNPEMPQAQVLHDVRKAAAQGDLIGWQEISPPRYFDAIKSLGKEWGHYMPKDGNLRIPVPISWKKSEWDLQDAGFKRTHDGKAKVSPHRYITWAKLKNKETGEDVVRINTHLVSGAWTKSKLGRPTTPWRQEMWKKHMAQLDSMVERFEKQGLKVVVGGDFNRNHYKVLGNDVVYDNKLNVGTHGSSTLDYLMHTRDRELEHVRTKYERGLHSDHDAVVATYRLK
;
A
#
# COMPACT_ATOMS: atom_id res chain seq x y z
N MET A 1 18.59 -33.26 -24.04
CA MET A 1 19.20 -31.98 -24.46
C MET A 1 18.52 -30.86 -23.69
N SER A 2 19.27 -30.05 -22.94
CA SER A 2 18.75 -28.95 -22.11
C SER A 2 18.08 -27.87 -22.95
N ASN A 3 16.96 -27.33 -22.46
CA ASN A 3 16.50 -26.00 -22.85
C ASN A 3 16.37 -25.12 -21.60
N LYS A 4 17.46 -24.42 -21.26
CA LYS A 4 17.48 -23.37 -20.24
C LYS A 4 16.88 -22.11 -20.85
N ILE A 5 15.62 -21.80 -20.56
CA ILE A 5 15.09 -20.45 -20.80
C ILE A 5 15.40 -19.60 -19.58
N GLY A 6 16.49 -18.83 -19.65
CA GLY A 6 16.82 -17.81 -18.65
C GLY A 6 15.82 -16.63 -18.70
N PRO A 7 15.58 -15.94 -17.58
CA PRO A 7 14.63 -14.83 -17.53
C PRO A 7 15.15 -13.63 -18.35
N ARG A 8 14.39 -13.19 -19.35
CA ARG A 8 14.72 -12.00 -20.16
C ARG A 8 14.72 -10.73 -19.28
N ALA A 9 15.86 -10.05 -19.24
CA ALA A 9 16.04 -8.78 -18.55
C ALA A 9 15.52 -7.60 -19.39
N VAL A 10 14.84 -6.65 -18.75
CA VAL A 10 14.50 -5.36 -19.39
C VAL A 10 15.80 -4.56 -19.55
N VAL A 11 16.06 -4.11 -20.78
CA VAL A 11 17.24 -3.30 -21.14
C VAL A 11 16.76 -1.98 -21.73
N LEU A 12 16.90 -0.87 -21.00
CA LEU A 12 16.74 0.47 -21.58
C LEU A 12 18.08 0.95 -22.14
N LYS A 13 18.09 1.47 -23.36
CA LYS A 13 19.29 1.93 -24.05
C LYS A 13 18.93 3.07 -25.00
N ALA A 14 19.93 3.66 -25.66
CA ALA A 14 19.72 4.68 -26.68
C ALA A 14 18.62 4.28 -27.68
N GLY A 15 17.65 5.18 -27.88
CA GLY A 15 16.48 4.96 -28.73
C GLY A 15 15.26 4.33 -28.02
N SER A 16 15.38 3.83 -26.78
CA SER A 16 14.23 3.47 -25.96
C SER A 16 13.35 4.70 -25.67
N HIS A 17 12.04 4.53 -25.60
CA HIS A 17 11.12 5.60 -25.19
C HIS A 17 9.93 5.06 -24.39
N GLY A 18 9.23 5.95 -23.67
CA GLY A 18 8.00 5.63 -22.95
C GLY A 18 8.11 5.71 -21.42
N PRO A 19 7.09 5.22 -20.69
CA PRO A 19 6.96 5.39 -19.24
C PRO A 19 8.16 4.90 -18.42
N ALA A 20 8.80 3.79 -18.84
CA ALA A 20 10.00 3.29 -18.18
C ALA A 20 11.20 4.24 -18.29
N VAL A 21 11.35 4.91 -19.45
CA VAL A 21 12.39 5.93 -19.65
C VAL A 21 12.08 7.17 -18.82
N ARG A 22 10.82 7.61 -18.74
CA ARG A 22 10.44 8.72 -17.84
C ARG A 22 10.75 8.42 -16.39
N LYS A 23 10.55 7.17 -15.96
CA LYS A 23 10.89 6.75 -14.59
C LYS A 23 12.40 6.81 -14.34
N LEU A 24 13.19 6.29 -15.26
CA LEU A 24 14.65 6.38 -15.24
C LEU A 24 15.12 7.84 -15.19
N GLU A 25 14.59 8.70 -16.06
CA GLU A 25 14.95 10.11 -16.15
C GLU A 25 14.59 10.89 -14.88
N ASN A 26 13.41 10.65 -14.31
CA ASN A 26 13.01 11.25 -13.03
C ASN A 26 14.01 10.88 -11.92
N GLU A 27 14.35 9.60 -11.79
CA GLU A 27 15.29 9.15 -10.75
C GLU A 27 16.71 9.70 -10.96
N LEU A 28 17.20 9.69 -12.20
CA LEU A 28 18.51 10.27 -12.54
C LEU A 28 18.52 11.78 -12.29
N LYS A 29 17.41 12.47 -12.51
CA LYS A 29 17.28 13.91 -12.26
C LYS A 29 17.21 14.21 -10.77
N GLU A 30 16.48 13.43 -9.98
CA GLU A 30 16.43 13.55 -8.53
C GLU A 30 17.81 13.35 -7.88
N ARG A 31 18.64 12.46 -8.45
CA ARG A 31 20.03 12.24 -8.02
C ARG A 31 21.02 13.27 -8.55
N GLY A 32 20.57 14.28 -9.28
CA GLY A 32 21.41 15.32 -9.87
C GLY A 32 22.27 14.86 -11.04
N LEU A 33 22.00 13.67 -11.61
CA LEU A 33 22.78 13.06 -12.69
C LEU A 33 22.28 13.45 -14.08
N LEU A 34 20.98 13.69 -14.24
CA LEU A 34 20.36 14.17 -15.48
C LEU A 34 20.13 15.69 -15.43
N LYS A 35 20.76 16.41 -16.36
CA LYS A 35 20.53 17.85 -16.60
C LYS A 35 19.67 18.00 -17.86
N GLY A 36 18.35 18.11 -17.69
CA GLY A 36 17.42 18.19 -18.83
C GLY A 36 15.95 17.89 -18.48
N PRO A 37 15.06 17.93 -19.49
CA PRO A 37 13.66 17.53 -19.34
C PRO A 37 13.53 16.02 -19.10
N VAL A 38 12.37 15.63 -18.57
CA VAL A 38 11.93 14.23 -18.44
C VAL A 38 10.86 14.03 -19.50
N ASP A 39 11.29 13.74 -20.72
CA ASP A 39 10.45 13.64 -21.91
C ASP A 39 10.14 12.18 -22.28
N GLY A 40 10.79 11.22 -21.62
CA GLY A 40 10.60 9.80 -21.85
C GLY A 40 11.33 9.29 -23.08
N HIS A 41 12.39 9.98 -23.53
CA HIS A 41 13.23 9.57 -24.64
C HIS A 41 14.66 9.30 -24.17
N TYR A 42 15.12 8.06 -24.37
CA TYR A 42 16.48 7.67 -23.98
C TYR A 42 17.46 8.21 -25.02
N ASP A 43 17.76 9.49 -24.89
CA ASP A 43 18.62 10.25 -25.76
C ASP A 43 20.08 10.32 -25.23
N ARG A 44 20.92 11.15 -25.86
CA ARG A 44 22.31 11.35 -25.45
C ARG A 44 22.43 11.84 -24.00
N ARG A 45 21.49 12.65 -23.50
CA ARG A 45 21.51 13.22 -22.14
C ARG A 45 21.20 12.13 -21.12
N THR A 46 20.17 11.32 -21.38
CA THR A 46 19.79 10.18 -20.54
C THR A 46 20.90 9.12 -20.51
N ALA A 47 21.51 8.81 -21.65
CA ALA A 47 22.65 7.89 -21.73
C ALA A 47 23.85 8.37 -20.90
N GLU A 48 24.21 9.65 -20.98
CA GLU A 48 25.32 10.19 -20.18
C GLU A 48 25.00 10.24 -18.68
N ALA A 49 23.75 10.44 -18.29
CA ALA A 49 23.31 10.36 -16.90
C ALA A 49 23.42 8.93 -16.35
N VAL A 50 23.05 7.92 -17.14
CA VAL A 50 23.25 6.50 -16.78
C VAL A 50 24.73 6.16 -16.65
N LYS A 51 25.59 6.60 -17.57
CA LYS A 51 27.04 6.38 -17.46
C LYS A 51 27.65 7.04 -16.23
N ARG A 52 27.16 8.22 -15.82
CA ARG A 52 27.56 8.84 -14.54
C ARG A 52 27.13 7.98 -13.35
N PHE A 53 25.92 7.45 -13.38
CA PHE A 53 25.45 6.53 -12.36
C PHE A 53 26.29 5.25 -12.27
N GLU A 54 26.62 4.64 -13.42
CA GLU A 54 27.48 3.46 -13.51
C GLU A 54 28.86 3.71 -12.90
N ARG A 55 29.50 4.84 -13.28
CA ARG A 55 30.79 5.26 -12.72
C ARG A 55 30.74 5.47 -11.21
N ALA A 56 29.68 6.08 -10.70
CA ALA A 56 29.53 6.35 -9.27
C ALA A 56 29.28 5.08 -8.43
N ASN A 57 29.08 3.92 -9.06
CA ASN A 57 28.83 2.66 -8.37
C ASN A 57 29.73 1.52 -8.89
N ASP A 58 30.91 1.85 -9.43
CA ASP A 58 31.94 0.89 -9.87
C ASP A 58 31.41 -0.20 -10.83
N ARG A 59 30.48 0.18 -11.70
CA ARG A 59 29.89 -0.73 -12.69
C ARG A 59 30.54 -0.53 -14.06
N LYS A 60 30.53 -1.59 -14.90
CA LYS A 60 30.87 -1.48 -16.32
C LYS A 60 30.05 -0.34 -16.95
N VAL A 61 30.75 0.61 -17.57
CA VAL A 61 30.15 1.83 -18.13
C VAL A 61 29.76 1.59 -19.59
N ASP A 62 28.57 1.04 -19.82
CA ASP A 62 28.05 0.81 -21.17
C ASP A 62 26.79 1.64 -21.48
N GLY A 63 26.27 2.39 -20.51
CA GLY A 63 25.13 3.26 -20.66
C GLY A 63 23.83 2.50 -20.94
N GLN A 64 23.73 1.24 -20.51
CA GLN A 64 22.54 0.40 -20.67
C GLN A 64 21.94 0.03 -19.32
N VAL A 65 20.66 0.30 -19.14
CA VAL A 65 19.94 -0.02 -17.90
C VAL A 65 19.44 -1.45 -17.95
N GLY A 66 20.30 -2.38 -17.52
CA GLY A 66 19.92 -3.76 -17.19
C GLY A 66 19.41 -3.89 -15.76
N SER A 67 19.03 -5.11 -15.36
CA SER A 67 18.40 -5.41 -14.06
C SER A 67 19.17 -4.86 -12.85
N TRP A 68 20.50 -4.86 -12.89
CA TRP A 68 21.28 -4.31 -11.77
C TRP A 68 21.08 -2.80 -11.59
N ILE A 69 21.16 -2.03 -12.68
CA ILE A 69 20.94 -0.57 -12.62
C ILE A 69 19.49 -0.28 -12.29
N TYR A 70 18.55 -1.03 -12.88
CA TYR A 70 17.12 -0.91 -12.63
C TYR A 70 16.78 -1.08 -11.14
N ASN A 71 17.38 -2.09 -10.50
CA ASN A 71 17.21 -2.35 -9.07
C ASN A 71 17.93 -1.31 -8.21
N LYS A 72 19.16 -0.92 -8.58
CA LYS A 72 19.96 0.05 -7.81
C LYS A 72 19.35 1.46 -7.81
N LEU A 73 18.73 1.85 -8.93
CA LEU A 73 17.94 3.07 -9.06
C LEU A 73 16.50 2.90 -8.54
N GLN A 74 16.13 1.72 -8.03
CA GLN A 74 14.80 1.44 -7.47
C GLN A 74 13.67 1.75 -8.48
N LEU A 75 13.91 1.46 -9.76
CA LEU A 75 12.99 1.75 -10.85
C LEU A 75 11.80 0.77 -10.94
N GLY A 76 11.51 -0.03 -9.91
CA GLY A 76 10.43 -1.05 -9.87
C GLY A 76 10.84 -2.39 -10.49
N ASP A 77 9.90 -3.27 -10.85
CA ASP A 77 10.18 -4.43 -11.73
C ASP A 77 9.74 -4.13 -13.16
N ARG A 78 10.52 -4.74 -14.07
CA ARG A 78 10.33 -4.97 -15.51
C ARG A 78 9.12 -4.30 -16.18
N PHE A 79 9.40 -3.35 -17.06
CA PHE A 79 8.47 -2.83 -18.05
C PHE A 79 8.33 -3.83 -19.22
N ASP A 80 7.15 -4.44 -19.37
CA ASP A 80 6.76 -5.06 -20.64
C ASP A 80 6.49 -3.94 -21.66
N GLY A 81 7.27 -3.92 -22.75
CA GLY A 81 7.13 -2.92 -23.82
C GLY A 81 5.74 -2.94 -24.49
N PRO A 82 5.41 -1.93 -25.31
CA PRO A 82 4.10 -1.82 -25.94
C PRO A 82 3.87 -3.03 -26.86
N LYS A 83 2.84 -3.84 -26.60
CA LYS A 83 2.35 -4.82 -27.57
C LYS A 83 1.66 -4.06 -28.71
N GLY A 84 2.06 -4.40 -29.93
CA GLY A 84 1.58 -3.79 -31.16
C GLY A 84 0.07 -3.93 -31.35
N ASN A 85 -0.47 -2.92 -32.03
CA ASN A 85 -1.82 -2.78 -32.49
C ASN A 85 -2.24 -3.95 -33.42
N GLN A 86 -3.29 -4.68 -33.08
CA GLN A 86 -4.14 -5.41 -34.03
C GLN A 86 -5.60 -5.28 -33.61
N GLY A 87 -6.28 -4.36 -34.30
CA GLY A 87 -7.65 -4.44 -34.83
C GLY A 87 -8.77 -5.12 -34.04
N GLY A 88 -9.81 -4.32 -33.76
CA GLY A 88 -11.17 -4.64 -34.23
C GLY A 88 -12.20 -4.98 -33.15
N GLY A 89 -13.26 -4.16 -33.07
CA GLY A 89 -14.57 -4.61 -32.57
C GLY A 89 -15.15 -3.80 -31.42
N SER A 90 -15.70 -2.61 -31.74
CA SER A 90 -16.72 -1.97 -30.92
C SER A 90 -18.03 -2.73 -31.06
N VAL A 91 -18.60 -3.25 -29.96
CA VAL A 91 -20.05 -3.44 -29.85
C VAL A 91 -20.51 -3.07 -28.44
N HIS A 92 -21.51 -2.19 -28.42
CA HIS A 92 -22.28 -1.70 -27.29
C HIS A 92 -23.30 -2.75 -26.82
N GLY A 93 -23.59 -2.76 -25.53
CA GLY A 93 -24.94 -2.97 -24.99
C GLY A 93 -25.37 -4.40 -24.68
N GLY A 94 -25.83 -4.59 -23.44
CA GLY A 94 -26.74 -5.67 -23.06
C GLY A 94 -26.36 -6.40 -21.77
N SER A 95 -26.98 -6.01 -20.65
CA SER A 95 -27.44 -7.03 -19.69
C SER A 95 -28.53 -7.87 -20.38
N PRO A 96 -28.59 -9.18 -20.10
CA PRO A 96 -29.63 -9.62 -19.17
C PRO A 96 -29.17 -10.70 -18.17
N ASP A 97 -29.57 -10.48 -16.93
CA ASP A 97 -30.27 -11.38 -16.00
C ASP A 97 -29.88 -12.86 -15.84
N ASN A 98 -29.63 -13.17 -14.56
CA ASN A 98 -30.04 -14.35 -13.78
C ASN A 98 -29.84 -15.77 -14.37
N ALA A 99 -28.85 -16.47 -13.82
CA ALA A 99 -28.91 -17.91 -13.59
C ALA A 99 -28.41 -18.19 -12.17
N GLY A 100 -29.13 -19.05 -11.44
CA GLY A 100 -29.00 -19.28 -10.01
C GLY A 100 -27.60 -19.69 -9.56
N ASP A 101 -27.14 -19.05 -8.49
CA ASP A 101 -26.04 -19.53 -7.66
C ASP A 101 -26.52 -19.56 -6.20
N THR A 102 -27.00 -20.72 -5.77
CA THR A 102 -27.31 -20.97 -4.37
C THR A 102 -26.02 -21.39 -3.67
N GLY A 103 -25.32 -20.42 -3.06
CA GLY A 103 -24.45 -20.71 -1.92
C GLY A 103 -23.08 -20.06 -1.97
N LYS A 104 -22.87 -19.12 -1.06
CA LYS A 104 -21.55 -18.73 -0.54
C LYS A 104 -20.54 -18.27 -1.60
N THR A 105 -20.53 -16.96 -1.85
CA THR A 105 -19.69 -16.30 -2.86
C THR A 105 -18.22 -16.13 -2.48
N GLY A 106 -17.79 -16.61 -1.30
CA GLY A 106 -16.45 -16.40 -0.75
C GLY A 106 -16.06 -14.93 -0.59
N THR A 107 -17.03 -14.02 -0.66
CA THR A 107 -16.77 -12.59 -0.79
C THR A 107 -16.68 -11.94 0.57
N PHE A 108 -15.64 -11.13 0.79
CA PHE A 108 -15.49 -10.31 1.99
C PHE A 108 -15.10 -8.88 1.66
N ARG A 109 -15.37 -7.96 2.58
CA ARG A 109 -14.96 -6.57 2.47
C ARG A 109 -13.98 -6.22 3.58
N THR A 110 -12.85 -5.60 3.21
CA THR A 110 -11.96 -4.97 4.18
C THR A 110 -11.97 -3.46 4.06
N VAL A 111 -11.80 -2.81 5.19
CA VAL A 111 -11.74 -1.35 5.35
C VAL A 111 -10.37 -0.95 5.88
N THR A 112 -9.85 0.18 5.42
CA THR A 112 -8.80 0.94 6.13
C THR A 112 -9.33 2.33 6.45
N ALA A 113 -9.18 2.76 7.70
CA ALA A 113 -9.75 4.02 8.18
C ALA A 113 -8.85 4.69 9.22
N ASN A 114 -8.32 5.87 8.88
CA ASN A 114 -7.75 6.79 9.85
C ASN A 114 -8.90 7.52 10.55
N ILE A 115 -8.94 7.48 11.88
CA ILE A 115 -10.02 8.06 12.69
C ILE A 115 -9.43 9.17 13.55
N LYS A 116 -9.05 10.27 12.92
CA LYS A 116 -8.64 11.49 13.62
C LYS A 116 -8.81 12.72 12.73
N SER A 117 -8.83 13.89 13.36
CA SER A 117 -8.72 15.21 12.74
C SER A 117 -8.11 16.17 13.77
N ASN A 118 -7.69 17.35 13.31
CA ASN A 118 -7.24 18.44 14.17
C ASN A 118 -8.18 19.65 14.01
N PRO A 119 -8.74 20.23 15.10
CA PRO A 119 -8.55 19.86 16.51
C PRO A 119 -9.08 18.45 16.85
N GLU A 120 -8.67 17.92 17.99
CA GLU A 120 -9.05 16.57 18.42
C GLU A 120 -10.58 16.38 18.42
N MET A 121 -11.04 15.30 17.79
CA MET A 121 -12.47 15.02 17.60
C MET A 121 -13.16 14.67 18.94
N PRO A 122 -14.33 15.26 19.25
CA PRO A 122 -15.19 14.81 20.33
C PRO A 122 -15.57 13.33 20.20
N GLN A 123 -15.82 12.66 21.32
CA GLN A 123 -16.09 11.21 21.34
C GLN A 123 -17.30 10.81 20.46
N ALA A 124 -18.33 11.66 20.38
CA ALA A 124 -19.50 11.41 19.54
C ALA A 124 -19.15 11.32 18.04
N GLN A 125 -18.21 12.13 17.56
CA GLN A 125 -17.74 12.08 16.17
C GLN A 125 -16.90 10.82 15.90
N VAL A 126 -16.07 10.43 16.86
CA VAL A 126 -15.30 9.17 16.77
C VAL A 126 -16.25 7.97 16.73
N LEU A 127 -17.29 7.96 17.56
CA LEU A 127 -18.33 6.93 17.56
C LEU A 127 -19.08 6.88 16.22
N HIS A 128 -19.43 8.03 15.66
CA HIS A 128 -20.04 8.13 14.34
C HIS A 128 -19.12 7.49 13.28
N ASP A 129 -17.87 7.92 13.20
CA ASP A 129 -16.94 7.47 12.15
C ASP A 129 -16.62 5.98 12.26
N VAL A 130 -16.41 5.48 13.49
CA VAL A 130 -16.19 4.05 13.75
C VAL A 130 -17.39 3.22 13.28
N ARG A 131 -18.63 3.62 13.59
CA ARG A 131 -19.84 2.90 13.15
C ARG A 131 -20.01 2.96 11.63
N LYS A 132 -19.75 4.13 11.05
CA LYS A 132 -19.88 4.36 9.60
C LYS A 132 -18.87 3.52 8.82
N ALA A 133 -17.61 3.45 9.25
CA ALA A 133 -16.60 2.58 8.68
C ALA A 133 -16.93 1.09 8.90
N ALA A 134 -17.41 0.72 10.09
CA ALA A 134 -17.76 -0.67 10.42
C ALA A 134 -18.93 -1.22 9.59
N ALA A 135 -19.87 -0.37 9.19
CA ALA A 135 -20.95 -0.76 8.27
C ALA A 135 -20.44 -1.17 6.87
N GLN A 136 -19.20 -0.81 6.51
CA GLN A 136 -18.68 -1.02 5.16
C GLN A 136 -18.01 -2.37 4.92
N GLY A 137 -17.67 -3.12 5.96
CA GLY A 137 -16.99 -4.39 5.76
C GLY A 137 -16.94 -5.30 6.97
N ASP A 138 -16.14 -6.34 6.83
CA ASP A 138 -16.07 -7.47 7.75
C ASP A 138 -14.71 -7.52 8.44
N LEU A 139 -13.68 -6.92 7.82
CA LEU A 139 -12.34 -6.70 8.36
C LEU A 139 -12.01 -5.21 8.34
N ILE A 140 -11.35 -4.69 9.38
CA ILE A 140 -11.03 -3.26 9.47
C ILE A 140 -9.63 -3.07 10.06
N GLY A 141 -8.80 -2.29 9.36
CA GLY A 141 -7.58 -1.71 9.91
C GLY A 141 -7.85 -0.26 10.31
N TRP A 142 -7.63 0.06 11.59
CA TRP A 142 -7.83 1.40 12.12
C TRP A 142 -6.50 2.15 12.23
N GLN A 143 -6.46 3.45 12.00
CA GLN A 143 -5.29 4.30 12.26
C GLN A 143 -5.66 5.49 13.15
N GLU A 144 -4.67 6.03 13.85
CA GLU A 144 -4.81 7.18 14.76
C GLU A 144 -5.81 7.00 15.91
N ILE A 145 -5.95 5.77 16.41
CA ILE A 145 -6.77 5.48 17.59
C ILE A 145 -6.05 5.99 18.84
N SER A 146 -6.14 7.29 19.07
CA SER A 146 -5.57 8.02 20.20
C SER A 146 -6.21 9.41 20.28
N PRO A 147 -6.62 9.89 21.47
CA PRO A 147 -6.28 9.40 22.82
C PRO A 147 -6.99 8.12 23.24
N PRO A 148 -6.69 7.53 24.43
CA PRO A 148 -7.21 6.23 24.85
C PRO A 148 -8.73 6.04 24.75
N ARG A 149 -9.53 7.10 24.89
CA ARG A 149 -11.00 7.05 24.72
C ARG A 149 -11.45 6.66 23.30
N TYR A 150 -10.61 6.82 22.27
CA TYR A 150 -10.96 6.38 20.91
C TYR A 150 -11.07 4.85 20.80
N PHE A 151 -10.32 4.11 21.63
CA PHE A 151 -10.47 2.65 21.69
C PHE A 151 -11.86 2.23 22.20
N ASP A 152 -12.48 3.05 23.05
CA ASP A 152 -13.81 2.72 23.57
C ASP A 152 -14.89 2.89 22.50
N ALA A 153 -14.66 3.75 21.49
CA ALA A 153 -15.52 3.77 20.30
C ALA A 153 -15.43 2.47 19.51
N ILE A 154 -14.24 1.89 19.33
CA ILE A 154 -14.10 0.59 18.65
C ILE A 154 -14.75 -0.52 19.47
N LYS A 155 -14.57 -0.55 20.79
CA LYS A 155 -15.24 -1.54 21.66
C LYS A 155 -16.77 -1.41 21.65
N SER A 156 -17.29 -0.22 21.37
CA SER A 156 -18.74 0.02 21.28
C SER A 156 -19.39 -0.66 20.06
N LEU A 157 -18.58 -1.22 19.14
CA LEU A 157 -19.08 -2.03 18.03
C LEU A 157 -19.77 -3.32 18.48
N GLY A 158 -19.61 -3.74 19.74
CA GLY A 158 -20.35 -4.87 20.31
C GLY A 158 -19.63 -6.22 20.22
N LYS A 159 -20.27 -7.25 20.78
CA LYS A 159 -19.68 -8.58 20.97
C LYS A 159 -19.50 -9.36 19.68
N GLU A 160 -20.21 -8.98 18.63
CA GLU A 160 -20.15 -9.52 17.27
C GLU A 160 -18.82 -9.18 16.58
N TRP A 161 -18.09 -8.17 17.07
CA TRP A 161 -16.76 -7.84 16.60
C TRP A 161 -15.68 -8.46 17.48
N GLY A 162 -14.64 -8.99 16.83
CA GLY A 162 -13.35 -9.31 17.43
C GLY A 162 -12.37 -8.16 17.19
N HIS A 163 -11.44 -7.97 18.11
CA HIS A 163 -10.46 -6.91 18.03
C HIS A 163 -9.08 -7.39 18.46
N TYR A 164 -8.06 -6.97 17.72
CA TYR A 164 -6.67 -7.05 18.12
C TYR A 164 -6.19 -5.63 18.43
N MET A 165 -6.07 -5.32 19.72
CA MET A 165 -5.69 -4.00 20.26
C MET A 165 -4.42 -4.12 21.12
N PRO A 166 -3.25 -4.37 20.51
CA PRO A 166 -2.04 -4.68 21.26
C PRO A 166 -1.51 -3.48 22.04
N LYS A 167 -0.64 -3.79 23.01
CA LYS A 167 0.16 -2.82 23.74
C LYS A 167 1.64 -3.10 23.55
N ASP A 168 2.43 -2.04 23.56
CA ASP A 168 3.88 -2.09 23.65
C ASP A 168 4.28 -1.51 25.02
N GLY A 169 4.59 -2.40 25.97
CA GLY A 169 4.65 -2.05 27.39
C GLY A 169 3.32 -1.45 27.86
N ASN A 170 3.36 -0.22 28.39
CA ASN A 170 2.16 0.49 28.84
C ASN A 170 1.43 1.26 27.74
N LEU A 171 2.01 1.35 26.54
CA LEU A 171 1.44 2.14 25.44
C LEU A 171 0.46 1.29 24.62
N ARG A 172 -0.79 1.76 24.48
CA ARG A 172 -1.71 1.18 23.49
C ARG A 172 -1.26 1.53 22.08
N ILE A 173 -1.16 0.53 21.21
CA ILE A 173 -0.75 0.73 19.82
C ILE A 173 -1.95 1.29 19.02
N PRO A 174 -1.82 2.47 18.39
CA PRO A 174 -2.95 3.20 17.79
C PRO A 174 -3.32 2.71 16.38
N VAL A 175 -2.98 1.46 16.05
CA VAL A 175 -3.31 0.81 14.77
C VAL A 175 -3.97 -0.56 14.96
N PRO A 176 -5.08 -0.67 15.72
CA PRO A 176 -5.74 -1.96 15.95
C PRO A 176 -6.37 -2.55 14.69
N ILE A 177 -6.69 -3.84 14.73
CA ILE A 177 -7.45 -4.55 13.70
C ILE A 177 -8.75 -5.07 14.30
N SER A 178 -9.84 -5.08 13.53
CA SER A 178 -11.12 -5.65 13.95
C SER A 178 -11.73 -6.52 12.87
N TRP A 179 -12.53 -7.51 13.27
CA TRP A 179 -13.21 -8.42 12.35
C TRP A 179 -14.60 -8.80 12.85
N LYS A 180 -15.53 -9.11 11.95
CA LYS A 180 -16.81 -9.74 12.31
C LYS A 180 -16.59 -11.20 12.66
N LYS A 181 -16.98 -11.61 13.86
CA LYS A 181 -16.86 -13.00 14.34
C LYS A 181 -17.81 -13.96 13.63
N SER A 182 -18.87 -13.47 12.98
CA SER A 182 -19.73 -14.31 12.13
C SER A 182 -18.99 -14.83 10.89
N GLU A 183 -18.00 -14.08 10.40
CA GLU A 183 -17.28 -14.36 9.16
C GLU A 183 -15.87 -14.90 9.38
N TRP A 184 -15.23 -14.54 10.49
CA TRP A 184 -13.80 -14.79 10.70
C TRP A 184 -13.46 -15.33 12.10
N ASP A 185 -12.56 -16.31 12.14
CA ASP A 185 -11.89 -16.76 13.36
C ASP A 185 -10.43 -16.30 13.41
N LEU A 186 -10.02 -15.73 14.55
CA LEU A 186 -8.62 -15.39 14.79
C LEU A 186 -7.79 -16.65 14.97
N GLN A 187 -6.74 -16.78 14.15
CA GLN A 187 -5.76 -17.87 14.25
C GLN A 187 -4.50 -17.40 14.98
N ASP A 188 -4.02 -16.20 14.65
CA ASP A 188 -2.81 -15.62 15.22
C ASP A 188 -2.82 -14.09 15.03
N ALA A 189 -2.10 -13.35 15.87
CA ALA A 189 -1.93 -11.91 15.72
C ALA A 189 -0.61 -11.44 16.35
N GLY A 190 -0.09 -10.34 15.82
CA GLY A 190 1.15 -9.78 16.33
C GLY A 190 1.34 -8.33 15.93
N PHE A 191 2.38 -7.71 16.49
CA PHE A 191 2.77 -6.36 16.14
C PHE A 191 4.29 -6.24 16.04
N LYS A 192 4.76 -5.19 15.37
CA LYS A 192 6.16 -4.79 15.31
C LYS A 192 6.27 -3.28 15.45
N ARG A 193 7.04 -2.82 16.44
CA ARG A 193 7.49 -1.42 16.49
C ARG A 193 8.51 -1.21 15.37
N THR A 194 8.23 -0.28 14.45
CA THR A 194 9.10 -0.07 13.30
C THR A 194 10.22 0.92 13.57
N HIS A 195 9.91 1.96 14.33
CA HIS A 195 10.88 2.89 14.85
C HIS A 195 10.34 3.60 16.09
N ASP A 196 11.27 4.17 16.85
CA ASP A 196 10.89 4.98 17.99
C ASP A 196 10.30 6.33 17.59
N GLY A 197 9.48 6.86 18.49
CA GLY A 197 8.96 8.20 18.37
C GLY A 197 10.05 9.26 18.57
N LYS A 198 9.76 10.46 18.11
CA LYS A 198 10.53 11.67 18.42
C LYS A 198 9.57 12.68 19.02
N ALA A 199 9.86 13.13 20.25
CA ALA A 199 8.99 14.01 21.02
C ALA A 199 8.56 15.23 20.20
N LYS A 200 7.26 15.56 20.24
CA LYS A 200 6.63 16.65 19.45
C LYS A 200 6.73 16.49 17.91
N VAL A 201 7.22 15.36 17.40
CA VAL A 201 7.41 15.11 15.96
C VAL A 201 6.56 13.95 15.47
N SER A 202 6.69 12.78 16.09
CA SER A 202 5.92 11.57 15.77
C SER A 202 5.93 10.62 16.97
N PRO A 203 4.84 9.89 17.24
CA PRO A 203 4.88 8.74 18.15
C PRO A 203 5.71 7.60 17.55
N HIS A 204 5.95 6.55 18.35
CA HIS A 204 6.39 5.25 17.84
C HIS A 204 5.42 4.79 16.75
N ARG A 205 5.95 4.18 15.69
CA ARG A 205 5.14 3.63 14.60
C ARG A 205 5.19 2.12 14.62
N TYR A 206 4.11 1.52 14.15
CA TYR A 206 3.85 0.10 14.30
C TYR A 206 3.25 -0.48 13.04
N ILE A 207 3.54 -1.75 12.83
CA ILE A 207 2.76 -2.64 11.99
C ILE A 207 2.02 -3.59 12.93
N THR A 208 0.71 -3.78 12.73
CA THR A 208 -0.07 -4.85 13.36
C THR A 208 -0.55 -5.82 12.29
N TRP A 209 -0.75 -7.06 12.67
CA TRP A 209 -1.29 -8.06 11.77
C TRP A 209 -2.18 -9.05 12.52
N ALA A 210 -3.16 -9.59 11.80
CA ALA A 210 -4.03 -10.66 12.26
C ALA A 210 -4.17 -11.71 11.14
N LYS A 211 -3.84 -12.96 11.43
CA LYS A 211 -4.14 -14.12 10.61
C LYS A 211 -5.55 -14.60 10.95
N LEU A 212 -6.45 -14.53 9.98
CA LEU A 212 -7.88 -14.76 10.16
C LEU A 212 -8.34 -15.87 9.21
N LYS A 213 -9.02 -16.88 9.74
CA LYS A 213 -9.65 -17.93 8.97
C LYS A 213 -11.05 -17.50 8.56
N ASN A 214 -11.35 -17.49 7.26
CA ASN A 214 -12.69 -17.25 6.77
C ASN A 214 -13.56 -18.49 7.07
N LYS A 215 -14.70 -18.30 7.72
CA LYS A 215 -15.59 -19.41 8.12
C LYS A 215 -16.33 -20.05 6.97
N GLU A 216 -16.50 -19.31 5.88
CA GLU A 216 -17.23 -19.76 4.71
C GLU A 216 -16.34 -20.59 3.78
N THR A 217 -15.12 -20.12 3.48
CA THR A 217 -14.19 -20.83 2.58
C THR A 217 -13.18 -21.73 3.30
N GLY A 218 -12.93 -21.49 4.60
CA GLY A 218 -11.86 -22.17 5.36
C GLY A 218 -10.46 -21.57 5.17
N GLU A 219 -10.32 -20.63 4.25
CA GLU A 219 -9.05 -20.00 3.86
C GLU A 219 -8.52 -19.03 4.91
N ASP A 220 -7.19 -18.99 5.04
CA ASP A 220 -6.51 -18.03 5.92
C ASP A 220 -6.11 -16.76 5.14
N VAL A 221 -6.44 -15.59 5.71
CA VAL A 221 -5.99 -14.28 5.24
C VAL A 221 -5.22 -13.57 6.34
N VAL A 222 -4.05 -13.04 6.03
CA VAL A 222 -3.30 -12.15 6.92
C VAL A 222 -3.64 -10.71 6.59
N ARG A 223 -4.38 -10.06 7.49
CA ARG A 223 -4.65 -8.62 7.42
C ARG A 223 -3.51 -7.85 8.11
N ILE A 224 -2.75 -7.03 7.38
CA ILE A 224 -1.67 -6.19 7.92
C ILE A 224 -2.07 -4.72 7.93
N ASN A 225 -2.05 -4.09 9.11
CA ASN A 225 -2.43 -2.69 9.29
C ASN A 225 -1.26 -1.81 9.75
N THR A 226 -1.18 -0.58 9.25
CA THR A 226 -0.10 0.34 9.61
C THR A 226 -0.48 1.83 9.51
N HIS A 227 0.31 2.68 10.15
CA HIS A 227 0.29 4.13 9.98
C HIS A 227 1.73 4.66 9.99
N LEU A 228 2.20 5.14 8.84
CA LEU A 228 3.56 5.62 8.63
C LEU A 228 3.76 7.04 9.19
N VAL A 229 5.03 7.45 9.30
CA VAL A 229 5.37 8.80 9.74
C VAL A 229 4.88 9.85 8.73
N SER A 230 4.11 10.82 9.23
CA SER A 230 3.56 11.90 8.41
C SER A 230 4.60 12.94 8.00
N GLY A 231 4.31 13.67 6.93
CA GLY A 231 5.05 14.88 6.54
C GLY A 231 6.51 14.67 6.09
N ALA A 232 6.89 13.46 5.69
CA ALA A 232 8.23 13.16 5.18
C ALA A 232 8.53 13.81 3.80
N TRP A 233 7.49 14.23 3.07
CA TRP A 233 7.63 14.90 1.77
C TRP A 233 6.76 16.17 1.63
N THR A 234 6.27 16.73 2.72
CA THR A 234 5.52 17.99 2.67
C THR A 234 6.47 19.11 2.25
N LYS A 235 6.13 19.84 1.17
CA LYS A 235 6.85 21.03 0.76
C LYS A 235 6.58 22.17 1.76
N SER A 236 7.59 22.66 2.45
CA SER A 236 7.51 23.90 3.24
C SER A 236 8.58 24.87 2.76
N LYS A 237 8.25 26.17 2.64
CA LYS A 237 9.19 27.22 2.16
C LYS A 237 10.50 27.30 2.96
N LEU A 238 10.50 26.90 4.23
CA LEU A 238 11.65 26.91 5.14
C LEU A 238 12.29 25.51 5.37
N GLY A 239 11.72 24.45 4.80
CA GLY A 239 11.98 23.07 5.24
C GLY A 239 11.51 22.79 6.68
N ARG A 240 11.15 21.55 7.01
CA ARG A 240 11.06 21.12 8.41
C ARG A 240 12.44 20.58 8.81
N PRO A 241 13.06 21.01 9.92
CA PRO A 241 14.34 20.44 10.37
C PRO A 241 14.30 18.92 10.53
N THR A 242 13.12 18.36 10.77
CA THR A 242 12.90 16.92 10.94
C THR A 242 12.74 16.13 9.63
N THR A 243 12.72 16.78 8.47
CA THR A 243 12.45 16.09 7.18
C THR A 243 13.39 14.91 6.93
N PRO A 244 14.73 15.02 7.11
CA PRO A 244 15.62 13.89 6.93
C PRO A 244 15.27 12.70 7.82
N TRP A 245 15.01 12.97 9.11
CA TRP A 245 14.59 11.93 10.07
C TRP A 245 13.25 11.30 9.68
N ARG A 246 12.26 12.10 9.25
CA ARG A 246 10.95 11.57 8.81
C ARG A 246 11.10 10.66 7.59
N GLN A 247 11.92 11.03 6.62
CA GLN A 247 12.20 10.21 5.44
C GLN A 247 12.92 8.91 5.80
N GLU A 248 13.91 8.98 6.69
CA GLU A 248 14.61 7.80 7.18
C GLU A 248 13.67 6.85 7.91
N MET A 249 12.85 7.36 8.83
CA MET A 249 11.87 6.56 9.58
C MET A 249 10.82 5.95 8.67
N TRP A 250 10.37 6.70 7.65
CA TRP A 250 9.45 6.19 6.64
C TRP A 250 10.09 5.02 5.85
N LYS A 251 11.34 5.17 5.39
CA LYS A 251 12.07 4.10 4.68
C LYS A 251 12.29 2.87 5.57
N LYS A 252 12.67 3.09 6.83
CA LYS A 252 12.83 2.01 7.83
C LYS A 252 11.53 1.26 8.06
N HIS A 253 10.41 1.98 8.17
CA HIS A 253 9.10 1.38 8.28
C HIS A 253 8.79 0.51 7.06
N MET A 254 8.96 1.06 5.87
CA MET A 254 8.68 0.33 4.63
C MET A 254 9.50 -0.93 4.46
N ALA A 255 10.80 -0.90 4.74
CA ALA A 255 11.65 -2.08 4.68
C ALA A 255 11.14 -3.19 5.62
N GLN A 256 10.63 -2.83 6.79
CA GLN A 256 10.09 -3.81 7.73
C GLN A 256 8.70 -4.33 7.34
N LEU A 257 7.88 -3.51 6.69
CA LEU A 257 6.59 -3.94 6.13
C LEU A 257 6.81 -4.93 4.99
N ASP A 258 7.74 -4.62 4.10
CA ASP A 258 8.14 -5.47 2.98
C ASP A 258 8.64 -6.84 3.46
N SER A 259 9.57 -6.87 4.41
CA SER A 259 10.02 -8.13 5.02
C SER A 259 8.91 -8.91 5.74
N MET A 260 7.90 -8.22 6.29
CA MET A 260 6.77 -8.88 6.95
C MET A 260 5.84 -9.54 5.92
N VAL A 261 5.56 -8.85 4.82
CA VAL A 261 4.76 -9.37 3.70
C VAL A 261 5.45 -10.58 3.10
N GLU A 262 6.73 -10.46 2.74
CA GLU A 262 7.53 -11.56 2.17
C GLU A 262 7.55 -12.79 3.11
N ARG A 263 7.63 -12.58 4.43
CA ARG A 263 7.59 -13.66 5.42
C ARG A 263 6.28 -14.45 5.38
N PHE A 264 5.15 -13.78 5.18
CA PHE A 264 3.84 -14.44 5.12
C PHE A 264 3.59 -15.07 3.74
N GLU A 265 4.02 -14.43 2.66
CA GLU A 265 3.97 -15.02 1.32
C GLU A 265 4.79 -16.32 1.24
N LYS A 266 5.98 -16.36 1.85
CA LYS A 266 6.80 -17.59 1.93
C LYS A 266 6.12 -18.73 2.70
N GLN A 267 5.12 -18.43 3.51
CA GLN A 267 4.29 -19.43 4.20
C GLN A 267 3.06 -19.85 3.38
N GLY A 268 2.90 -19.33 2.16
CA GLY A 268 1.75 -19.58 1.31
C GLY A 268 0.48 -18.87 1.78
N LEU A 269 0.61 -17.79 2.57
CA LEU A 269 -0.54 -17.07 3.11
C LEU A 269 -0.95 -15.91 2.20
N LYS A 270 -2.27 -15.75 2.04
CA LYS A 270 -2.90 -14.60 1.37
C LYS A 270 -2.73 -13.37 2.26
N VAL A 271 -2.16 -12.28 1.73
CA VAL A 271 -1.89 -11.07 2.53
C VAL A 271 -2.69 -9.89 1.98
N VAL A 272 -3.40 -9.20 2.88
CA VAL A 272 -4.08 -7.92 2.60
C VAL A 272 -3.47 -6.83 3.49
N VAL A 273 -2.73 -5.93 2.87
CA VAL A 273 -2.07 -4.80 3.51
C VAL A 273 -2.96 -3.56 3.40
N GLY A 274 -3.02 -2.79 4.48
CA GLY A 274 -3.71 -1.51 4.45
C GLY A 274 -3.21 -0.58 5.52
N GLY A 275 -3.51 0.71 5.37
CA GLY A 275 -3.08 1.71 6.33
C GLY A 275 -2.99 3.10 5.73
N ASP A 276 -2.54 4.03 6.57
CA ASP A 276 -2.16 5.38 6.16
C ASP A 276 -0.64 5.43 5.90
N PHE A 277 -0.28 5.55 4.64
CA PHE A 277 1.11 5.57 4.17
C PHE A 277 1.72 6.97 4.15
N ASN A 278 0.92 8.01 4.39
CA ASN A 278 1.38 9.40 4.44
C ASN A 278 2.19 9.83 3.20
N ARG A 279 1.89 9.22 2.05
CA ARG A 279 2.62 9.44 0.80
C ARG A 279 1.70 9.29 -0.41
N ASN A 280 1.52 10.40 -1.12
CA ASN A 280 0.76 10.44 -2.37
C ASN A 280 1.56 9.92 -3.57
N HIS A 281 0.86 9.38 -4.57
CA HIS A 281 1.40 8.92 -5.86
C HIS A 281 2.59 7.96 -5.74
N TYR A 282 2.54 7.03 -4.79
CA TYR A 282 3.65 6.13 -4.50
C TYR A 282 3.25 4.66 -4.57
N LYS A 283 4.16 3.82 -5.09
CA LYS A 283 4.09 2.37 -4.98
C LYS A 283 4.94 1.94 -3.78
N VAL A 284 4.23 1.84 -2.66
CA VAL A 284 4.54 1.35 -1.32
C VAL A 284 5.42 0.07 -1.30
N LEU A 285 4.91 -1.10 -1.67
CA LEU A 285 5.67 -2.37 -1.62
C LEU A 285 6.14 -2.80 -3.02
N GLY A 286 7.10 -3.72 -3.08
CA GLY A 286 7.62 -4.31 -4.33
C GLY A 286 6.52 -4.85 -5.27
N ASN A 287 6.91 -5.36 -6.44
CA ASN A 287 5.97 -5.66 -7.53
C ASN A 287 5.06 -6.89 -7.28
N ASP A 288 5.20 -7.52 -6.12
CA ASP A 288 4.40 -8.68 -5.70
C ASP A 288 3.09 -8.28 -5.01
N VAL A 289 2.91 -6.99 -4.65
CA VAL A 289 1.59 -6.47 -4.25
C VAL A 289 0.86 -5.77 -5.39
N VAL A 290 -0.46 -5.90 -5.36
CA VAL A 290 -1.41 -5.20 -6.23
C VAL A 290 -2.06 -4.08 -5.41
N TYR A 291 -2.13 -2.88 -5.98
CA TYR A 291 -2.84 -1.74 -5.37
C TYR A 291 -4.31 -1.82 -5.72
N ASP A 292 -5.15 -1.90 -4.70
CA ASP A 292 -6.57 -2.15 -4.86
C ASP A 292 -7.37 -0.85 -4.92
N ASN A 293 -6.79 0.27 -4.50
CA ASN A 293 -7.34 1.61 -4.71
C ASN A 293 -6.54 2.43 -5.73
N LYS A 294 -7.22 3.40 -6.34
CA LYS A 294 -6.61 4.30 -7.32
C LYS A 294 -5.57 5.19 -6.64
N LEU A 295 -4.42 5.38 -7.30
CA LEU A 295 -3.29 6.17 -6.77
C LEU A 295 -3.49 7.70 -6.85
N ASN A 296 -4.64 8.16 -7.33
CA ASN A 296 -4.98 9.56 -7.58
C ASN A 296 -6.37 9.94 -7.04
N VAL A 297 -6.83 9.25 -5.99
CA VAL A 297 -8.09 9.60 -5.30
C VAL A 297 -7.76 10.19 -3.95
N GLY A 298 -8.26 11.41 -3.72
CA GLY A 298 -8.17 12.07 -2.43
C GLY A 298 -8.85 11.25 -1.34
N THR A 299 -8.03 10.69 -0.45
CA THR A 299 -8.43 10.08 0.83
C THR A 299 -8.12 11.01 1.99
N HIS A 300 -7.30 12.05 1.77
CA HIS A 300 -7.09 13.19 2.65
C HIS A 300 -7.00 14.46 1.80
N GLY A 301 -8.10 15.21 1.70
CA GLY A 301 -8.24 16.29 0.73
C GLY A 301 -8.04 15.78 -0.70
N SER A 302 -7.05 16.32 -1.43
CA SER A 302 -6.68 15.85 -2.77
C SER A 302 -5.59 14.77 -2.79
N SER A 303 -5.03 14.40 -1.63
CA SER A 303 -3.94 13.42 -1.54
C SER A 303 -4.46 12.00 -1.33
N THR A 304 -3.87 11.03 -2.03
CA THR A 304 -4.07 9.60 -1.75
C THR A 304 -3.07 9.22 -0.67
N LEU A 305 -3.51 9.03 0.57
CA LEU A 305 -2.62 8.61 1.67
C LEU A 305 -2.95 7.20 2.17
N ASP A 306 -4.21 6.80 2.01
CA ASP A 306 -4.74 5.55 2.54
C ASP A 306 -4.79 4.52 1.41
N TYR A 307 -4.19 3.36 1.66
CA TYR A 307 -4.09 2.32 0.65
C TYR A 307 -4.62 0.99 1.16
N LEU A 308 -5.23 0.24 0.25
CA LEU A 308 -5.44 -1.19 0.36
C LEU A 308 -4.66 -1.87 -0.76
N MET A 309 -3.97 -2.95 -0.41
CA MET A 309 -3.15 -3.74 -1.31
C MET A 309 -3.30 -5.21 -0.93
N HIS A 310 -3.12 -6.11 -1.89
CA HIS A 310 -2.99 -7.53 -1.62
C HIS A 310 -1.78 -8.14 -2.34
N THR A 311 -1.26 -9.23 -1.81
CA THR A 311 -0.27 -10.04 -2.52
C THR A 311 -0.95 -10.87 -3.61
N ARG A 312 -0.26 -11.10 -4.73
CA ARG A 312 -0.81 -11.93 -5.81
C ARG A 312 -1.01 -13.35 -5.32
N ASP A 313 -2.25 -13.81 -5.34
CA ASP A 313 -2.63 -15.17 -4.96
C ASP A 313 -3.75 -15.65 -5.89
N ARG A 314 -3.79 -16.95 -6.21
CA ARG A 314 -4.80 -17.52 -7.13
C ARG A 314 -6.19 -17.60 -6.51
N GLU A 315 -6.24 -17.64 -5.19
CA GLU A 315 -7.43 -17.82 -4.37
C GLU A 315 -7.86 -16.51 -3.70
N LEU A 316 -7.14 -15.39 -3.91
CA LEU A 316 -7.55 -14.06 -3.47
C LEU A 316 -7.69 -13.12 -4.67
N GLU A 317 -8.92 -12.79 -5.04
CA GLU A 317 -9.23 -11.92 -6.16
C GLU A 317 -9.79 -10.58 -5.68
N HIS A 318 -9.15 -9.47 -6.04
CA HIS A 318 -9.77 -8.15 -5.88
C HIS A 318 -10.95 -7.97 -6.84
N VAL A 319 -12.11 -7.61 -6.30
CA VAL A 319 -13.34 -7.44 -7.07
C VAL A 319 -13.60 -5.96 -7.38
N ARG A 320 -13.59 -5.11 -6.35
CA ARG A 320 -13.87 -3.67 -6.50
C ARG A 320 -13.41 -2.87 -5.30
N THR A 321 -13.27 -1.57 -5.49
CA THR A 321 -12.97 -0.60 -4.44
C THR A 321 -13.94 0.57 -4.47
N LYS A 322 -14.33 1.03 -3.28
CA LYS A 322 -15.07 2.27 -3.06
C LYS A 322 -14.46 3.08 -1.91
N TYR A 323 -14.93 4.31 -1.76
CA TYR A 323 -14.47 5.24 -0.74
C TYR A 323 -15.66 5.65 0.11
N GLU A 324 -15.54 5.48 1.42
CA GLU A 324 -16.55 5.90 2.38
C GLU A 324 -16.23 7.33 2.82
N ARG A 325 -17.08 8.26 2.37
CA ARG A 325 -16.88 9.70 2.57
C ARG A 325 -17.79 10.28 3.65
N GLY A 326 -17.48 11.51 4.08
CA GLY A 326 -18.26 12.23 5.09
C GLY A 326 -18.07 11.64 6.48
N LEU A 327 -16.83 11.25 6.79
CA LEU A 327 -16.35 11.07 8.14
C LEU A 327 -16.07 12.46 8.75
N HIS A 328 -16.05 12.54 10.07
CA HIS A 328 -15.54 13.71 10.79
C HIS A 328 -14.01 13.75 10.82
N SER A 329 -13.36 12.61 10.65
CA SER A 329 -11.94 12.52 10.32
C SER A 329 -11.63 13.36 9.08
N ASP A 330 -10.41 13.90 9.03
CA ASP A 330 -9.88 14.51 7.81
C ASP A 330 -9.47 13.48 6.74
N HIS A 331 -9.69 12.20 7.01
CA HIS A 331 -9.57 11.11 6.04
C HIS A 331 -10.93 10.52 5.63
N ASP A 332 -11.00 10.06 4.38
CA ASP A 332 -12.02 9.13 3.91
C ASP A 332 -11.54 7.69 4.10
N ALA A 333 -12.45 6.77 4.39
CA ALA A 333 -12.11 5.36 4.49
C ALA A 333 -12.07 4.69 3.10
N VAL A 334 -11.13 3.77 2.90
CA VAL A 334 -11.05 2.95 1.67
C VAL A 334 -11.62 1.58 1.96
N VAL A 335 -12.48 1.10 1.06
CA VAL A 335 -13.17 -0.19 1.18
C VAL A 335 -12.89 -1.01 -0.06
N ALA A 336 -12.25 -2.16 0.09
CA ALA A 336 -12.02 -3.11 -0.99
C ALA A 336 -12.82 -4.40 -0.74
N THR A 337 -13.43 -4.91 -1.81
CA THR A 337 -14.14 -6.19 -1.86
C THR A 337 -13.24 -7.21 -2.52
N TYR A 338 -13.09 -8.38 -1.89
CA TYR A 338 -12.33 -9.51 -2.42
C TYR A 338 -13.20 -10.74 -2.48
N ARG A 339 -12.84 -11.66 -3.37
CA ARG A 339 -13.37 -13.01 -3.44
C ARG A 339 -12.28 -13.99 -3.04
N LEU A 340 -12.59 -14.84 -2.07
CA LEU A 340 -11.84 -16.03 -1.72
C LEU A 340 -12.38 -17.21 -2.49
N LYS A 341 -11.50 -18.04 -3.06
CA LYS A 341 -11.86 -19.25 -3.81
C LYS A 341 -11.37 -20.49 -3.09
#